data_AF-A0A842HG61-F1
#
_entry.id   AF-A0A842HG61-F1
#
_cell.length_a   1.000
_cell.length_b   1.000
_cell.length_c   1.000
_cell.angle_alpha   90.00
_cell.angle_beta   90.00
_cell.angle_gamma   90.00
#
_symmetry.space_group_name_H-M   'P 1'
#
loop_
_entity.id
_entity.type
_entity.pdbx_description
1 polymer ?
#
loop_
_entity_poly.entity_id
_entity_poly.type
_entity_poly.pdbx_seq_one_letter_code
_entity_poly.pdbx_strand_id
1 'polypeptide(L)'
;MFLGLILIGALAIWLFKRRGSMLTRPGQLKLLESRSLGGRQFIVVAAYGNERFLLGVCPGRIDYLGTLQSPEDVEPSETIPPTGRLYGEEHR
;
A
#
# COMPACT_ATOMS: atom_id res chain seq x y z
N MET A 1 30.78 21.60 39.66
CA MET A 1 30.45 20.17 39.38
C MET A 1 29.09 20.03 38.68
N PHE A 2 28.04 20.75 39.09
CA PHE A 2 26.71 20.68 38.47
C PHE A 2 26.63 21.20 37.01
N LEU A 3 27.44 22.20 36.65
CA LEU A 3 27.41 22.81 35.31
C LEU A 3 27.80 21.84 34.19
N GLY A 4 28.74 20.93 34.45
CA GLY A 4 29.12 19.88 33.49
C GLY A 4 28.02 18.85 33.27
N LEU A 5 27.26 18.53 34.32
CA LEU A 5 26.14 17.59 34.26
C LEU A 5 25.01 18.13 33.37
N ILE A 6 24.73 19.43 33.49
CA ILE A 6 23.71 20.13 32.67
C ILE A 6 24.11 20.11 31.20
N LEU A 7 25.39 20.37 30.88
CA LEU A 7 25.86 20.41 29.50
C LEU A 7 25.80 19.03 28.83
N ILE A 8 26.19 17.98 29.56
CA ILE A 8 26.11 16.58 29.09
C ILE A 8 24.65 16.16 28.90
N GLY A 9 23.77 16.52 29.85
CA GLY A 9 22.34 16.23 29.76
C GLY A 9 21.68 16.91 28.55
N ALA A 10 22.00 18.19 28.30
CA ALA A 10 21.51 18.93 27.15
C ALA A 10 21.98 18.31 25.82
N LEU A 11 23.25 17.90 25.73
CA LEU A 11 23.79 17.25 24.55
C LEU A 11 23.14 15.89 24.29
N ALA A 12 22.89 15.10 25.35
CA ALA A 12 22.20 13.82 25.24
C ALA A 12 20.75 13.98 24.74
N ILE A 13 19.99 14.94 25.29
CA ILE A 13 18.62 15.25 24.85
C ILE A 13 18.62 15.72 23.40
N TRP A 14 19.58 16.55 23.00
CA TRP A 14 19.69 17.05 21.64
C TRP A 14 19.98 15.92 20.63
N LEU A 15 20.88 14.99 20.98
CA LEU A 15 21.16 13.80 20.17
C LEU A 15 19.97 12.85 20.08
N PHE A 16 19.25 12.64 21.19
CA PHE A 16 18.03 11.84 21.19
C PHE A 16 16.93 12.47 20.34
N LYS A 17 16.72 13.79 20.43
CA LYS A 17 15.72 14.50 19.60
C LYS A 17 16.09 14.48 18.11
N ARG A 18 17.40 14.56 17.80
CA ARG A 18 17.91 14.43 16.43
C ARG A 18 17.68 13.02 15.86
N ARG A 19 17.79 11.98 16.68
CA ARG A 19 17.48 10.60 16.26
C ARG A 19 15.99 10.29 16.26
N GLY A 20 15.21 10.95 17.11
CA GLY A 20 13.76 10.75 17.25
C GLY A 20 12.93 11.22 16.05
N SER A 21 13.49 12.00 15.13
CA SER A 21 12.81 12.39 13.89
C SER A 21 12.65 11.24 12.88
N MET A 22 13.26 10.07 13.13
CA MET A 22 13.08 8.84 12.35
C MET A 22 12.13 7.83 13.01
N LEU A 23 11.49 8.18 14.14
CA LEU A 23 10.33 7.44 14.62
C LEU A 23 9.12 7.91 13.80
N THR A 24 9.09 7.51 12.53
CA THR A 24 7.87 7.55 11.72
C THR A 24 6.82 6.85 12.57
N ARG A 25 5.83 7.60 13.09
CA ARG A 25 4.60 7.01 13.66
C ARG A 25 4.20 5.90 12.70
N PRO A 26 3.81 4.70 13.15
CA PRO A 26 3.42 3.62 12.25
C PRO A 26 2.31 4.16 11.35
N GLY A 27 2.70 4.60 10.16
CA GLY A 27 1.81 5.19 9.20
C GLY A 27 0.90 4.07 8.76
N GLN A 28 -0.37 4.38 8.55
CA GLN A 28 -1.28 3.43 7.92
C GLN A 28 -0.80 3.07 6.51
N LEU A 29 0.06 3.92 5.92
CA LEU A 29 0.73 3.69 4.65
C LEU A 29 1.86 2.65 4.77
N LYS A 30 1.73 1.54 4.06
CA LYS A 30 2.74 0.49 3.91
C LYS A 30 3.02 0.24 2.45
N LEU A 31 4.28 0.06 2.09
CA LEU A 31 4.66 -0.41 0.76
C LEU A 31 4.67 -1.94 0.78
N LEU A 32 3.75 -2.58 0.03
CA LEU A 32 3.64 -4.04 0.00
C LEU A 32 4.62 -4.66 -0.98
N GLU A 33 4.63 -4.17 -2.23
CA GLU A 33 5.48 -4.73 -3.28
C GLU A 33 5.88 -3.65 -4.29
N SER A 34 7.06 -3.80 -4.88
CA SER A 34 7.51 -3.01 -6.03
C SER A 34 8.17 -3.90 -7.05
N ARG A 35 7.74 -3.80 -8.31
CA ARG A 35 8.33 -4.53 -9.45
C ARG A 35 8.72 -3.54 -10.54
N SER A 36 9.95 -3.65 -11.03
CA SER A 36 10.38 -2.89 -12.21
C SER A 36 9.77 -3.51 -13.47
N LEU A 37 9.27 -2.66 -14.37
CA LEU A 37 8.79 -3.07 -15.70
C LEU A 37 9.87 -2.90 -16.79
N GLY A 38 11.08 -2.47 -16.43
CA GLY A 38 12.10 -2.05 -17.38
C GLY A 38 12.18 -0.52 -17.50
N GLY A 39 13.37 -0.01 -17.79
CA GLY A 39 13.65 1.42 -17.70
C GLY A 39 13.51 1.94 -16.25
N ARG A 40 13.01 3.18 -16.10
CA ARG A 40 12.75 3.82 -14.79
C ARG A 40 11.27 3.71 -14.38
N GLN A 41 10.59 2.64 -14.81
CA GLN A 41 9.16 2.42 -14.59
C GLN A 41 8.93 1.27 -13.61
N PHE A 42 7.98 1.44 -12.70
CA PHE A 42 7.67 0.49 -11.65
C PHE A 42 6.17 0.29 -11.49
N ILE A 43 5.77 -0.92 -11.13
CA ILE A 43 4.46 -1.23 -10.56
C ILE A 43 4.65 -1.38 -9.06
N VAL A 44 3.84 -0.65 -8.30
CA VAL A 44 3.92 -0.57 -6.85
C VAL A 44 2.57 -0.90 -6.25
N VAL A 45 2.57 -1.75 -5.23
CA VAL A 45 1.39 -1.99 -4.38
C VAL A 45 1.62 -1.27 -3.06
N ALA A 46 0.79 -0.28 -2.76
CA ALA A 46 0.77 0.40 -1.47
C ALA A 46 -0.50 0.02 -0.71
N ALA A 47 -0.42 -0.13 0.60
CA ALA A 47 -1.57 -0.33 1.47
C ALA A 47 -1.78 0.89 2.36
N TYR A 48 -3.03 1.27 2.58
CA TYR A 48 -3.42 2.28 3.55
C TYR A 48 -4.60 1.76 4.36
N GLY A 49 -4.37 1.47 5.65
CA GLY A 49 -5.38 0.82 6.47
C GLY A 49 -5.69 -0.60 5.98
N ASN A 50 -6.91 -0.83 5.50
CA ASN A 50 -7.35 -2.11 4.94
C ASN A 50 -7.36 -2.14 3.40
N GLU A 51 -7.13 -1.00 2.75
CA GLU A 51 -7.17 -0.90 1.29
C GLU A 51 -5.78 -1.06 0.68
N ARG A 52 -5.74 -1.64 -0.52
CA ARG A 52 -4.52 -1.83 -1.30
C ARG A 52 -4.67 -1.15 -2.65
N PHE A 53 -3.66 -0.38 -3.04
CA PHE A 53 -3.65 0.43 -4.26
C PHE A 53 -2.52 -0.04 -5.17
N LEU A 54 -2.86 -0.25 -6.44
CA LEU A 54 -1.92 -0.51 -7.51
C LEU A 54 -1.54 0.81 -8.18
N LEU A 55 -0.25 1.12 -8.18
CA LEU A 55 0.30 2.36 -8.68
C LEU A 55 1.33 2.07 -9.78
N GLY A 56 1.23 2.78 -10.89
CA GLY A 56 2.30 2.88 -11.88
C GLY A 56 3.19 4.07 -11.53
N VAL A 57 4.50 3.85 -11.41
CA VAL A 57 5.46 4.90 -11.07
C VAL A 57 6.45 5.07 -12.22
N CYS A 58 6.49 6.27 -12.80
CA CYS A 58 7.42 6.68 -13.84
C CYS A 58 8.23 7.91 -13.38
N PRO A 59 9.31 8.30 -14.06
CA PRO A 59 10.00 9.54 -13.76
C PRO A 59 9.06 10.75 -13.94
N GLY A 60 8.76 11.45 -12.84
CA GLY A 60 7.91 12.64 -12.86
C GLY A 60 6.40 12.38 -12.92
N ARG A 61 5.95 11.11 -12.86
CA ARG A 61 4.54 10.75 -12.91
C ARG A 61 4.23 9.54 -12.04
N ILE A 62 3.08 9.58 -11.37
CA ILE A 62 2.48 8.44 -10.70
C ILE A 62 1.06 8.29 -11.25
N ASP A 63 0.73 7.12 -11.76
CA ASP A 63 -0.59 6.76 -12.27
C ASP A 63 -1.27 5.82 -11.28
N TYR A 64 -2.53 6.11 -10.96
CA TYR A 64 -3.37 5.22 -10.16
C TYR A 64 -4.00 4.17 -11.08
N LEU A 65 -3.65 2.91 -10.89
CA LEU A 65 -4.12 1.82 -11.75
C LEU A 65 -5.40 1.15 -11.21
N GLY A 66 -5.60 1.16 -9.89
CA GLY A 66 -6.82 0.67 -9.25
C GLY A 66 -6.62 0.20 -7.82
N THR A 67 -7.71 -0.22 -7.18
CA THR A 67 -7.72 -0.86 -5.86
C THR A 67 -7.66 -2.37 -6.02
N LEU A 68 -6.82 -3.05 -5.24
CA LEU A 68 -6.90 -4.50 -5.10
C LEU A 68 -7.83 -4.82 -3.93
N GLN A 69 -8.87 -5.62 -4.19
CA GLN A 69 -9.73 -6.16 -3.16
C GLN A 69 -8.91 -7.10 -2.26
N SER A 70 -9.14 -7.07 -0.94
CA SER A 70 -8.58 -8.11 -0.09
C SER A 70 -9.26 -9.43 -0.47
N PRO A 71 -8.55 -10.57 -0.50
CA PRO A 71 -9.19 -11.87 -0.70
C PRO A 71 -10.31 -12.17 0.32
N GLU A 72 -10.33 -11.43 1.42
CA GLU A 72 -11.33 -11.47 2.48
C GLU A 72 -12.66 -10.79 2.09
N ASP A 73 -12.64 -9.89 1.11
CA ASP A 73 -13.81 -9.12 0.65
C ASP A 73 -14.51 -9.75 -0.57
N VAL A 74 -13.99 -10.89 -1.05
CA VAL A 74 -14.62 -11.66 -2.13
C VAL A 74 -15.73 -12.51 -1.52
N GLU A 75 -16.85 -11.86 -1.18
CA GLU A 75 -18.12 -12.55 -1.03
C GLU A 75 -18.37 -13.34 -2.33
N PRO A 76 -18.65 -14.65 -2.27
CA PRO A 76 -19.00 -15.47 -3.43
C PRO A 76 -20.33 -14.98 -4.02
N SER A 77 -20.27 -13.91 -4.80
CA SER A 77 -21.43 -13.41 -5.54
C SER A 77 -21.68 -14.36 -6.71
N GLU A 78 -22.67 -15.21 -6.46
CA GLU A 78 -23.58 -15.82 -7.42
C GLU A 78 -22.93 -16.51 -8.63
N THR A 79 -22.82 -17.84 -8.48
CA THR A 79 -22.92 -18.81 -9.56
C THR A 79 -23.94 -18.33 -10.58
N ILE A 80 -23.48 -17.79 -11.72
CA ILE A 80 -24.32 -17.57 -12.90
C ILE A 80 -24.86 -18.95 -13.25
N PRO A 81 -26.17 -19.23 -13.08
CA PRO A 81 -26.72 -20.48 -13.58
C PRO A 81 -26.44 -20.51 -15.09
N PRO A 82 -26.03 -21.65 -15.67
CA PRO A 82 -25.84 -21.76 -17.10
C PRO A 82 -27.18 -21.51 -17.81
N THR A 83 -27.48 -20.25 -18.13
CA THR A 83 -28.54 -19.84 -19.04
C THR A 83 -28.07 -20.22 -20.44
N GLY A 84 -28.19 -21.51 -20.72
CA GLY A 84 -27.81 -22.12 -22.00
C GLY A 84 -28.72 -23.30 -22.36
N ARG A 85 -29.90 -23.39 -21.76
CA ARG A 85 -30.81 -24.54 -21.96
C ARG A 85 -32.29 -24.19 -22.13
N LEU A 86 -32.61 -23.05 -22.75
CA LEU A 86 -33.98 -22.74 -23.20
C LEU A 86 -33.97 -21.79 -24.43
N TYR A 87 -33.44 -22.24 -25.57
CA TYR A 87 -33.94 -21.82 -26.89
C TYR A 87 -33.37 -22.77 -27.95
N GLY A 88 -34.19 -23.66 -28.49
CA GLY A 88 -33.75 -24.58 -29.54
C GLY A 88 -34.42 -25.96 -29.55
N GLU A 89 -35.58 -26.13 -28.92
CA GLU A 89 -36.56 -27.13 -29.38
C GLU A 89 -37.78 -26.37 -29.86
N GLU A 90 -38.35 -26.86 -30.96
CA GLU A 90 -39.56 -26.39 -31.64
C GLU A 90 -39.37 -25.39 -32.78
N HIS A 91 -38.91 -25.89 -33.94
CA HIS A 91 -39.57 -25.62 -35.21
C HIS A 91 -39.26 -26.74 -36.21
N ARG A 92 -40.19 -27.71 -36.23
CA ARG A 92 -40.73 -28.49 -37.35
C ARG A 92 -39.95 -28.57 -38.66
#